data_AF-A0A7Y9UUY8-F1
#
_entry.id   AF-A0A7Y9UUY8-F1
#
_cell.length_a   1.000
_cell.length_b   1.000
_cell.length_c   1.000
_cell.angle_alpha   90.00
_cell.angle_beta   90.00
_cell.angle_gamma   90.00
#
_symmetry.space_group_name_H-M   'P 1'
#
loop_
_entity.id
_entity.type
_entity.pdbx_description
1 polymer ?
#
loop_
_entity_poly.entity_id
_entity_poly.type
_entity_poly.pdbx_seq_one_letter_code
_entity_poly.pdbx_strand_id
1 'polypeptide(L)' 'MTEEEREDLRLVRLETQHLKLRSRHSSALTHLLEERKDLTGVHAMADFVTESVRWSA' A
#
# COMPACT_ATOMS: atom_id res chain seq x y z
N MET A 1 -5.53 -28.49 18.82
CA MET A 1 -4.98 -27.16 18.54
C MET A 1 -3.96 -26.85 19.60
N THR A 2 -2.69 -26.93 19.24
CA THR A 2 -1.54 -26.64 20.12
C THR A 2 -1.38 -25.14 20.31
N GLU A 3 -0.57 -24.73 21.28
CA GLU A 3 -0.26 -23.31 21.50
C GLU A 3 0.57 -22.72 20.34
N GLU A 4 1.43 -23.54 19.73
CA GLU A 4 2.21 -23.19 18.54
C GLU A 4 1.31 -22.87 17.34
N GLU A 5 0.33 -23.72 17.06
CA GLU A 5 -0.65 -23.50 15.98
C GLU A 5 -1.46 -22.20 16.20
N ARG A 6 -1.71 -21.79 17.44
CA ARG A 6 -2.43 -20.55 17.74
C ARG A 6 -1.60 -19.32 17.44
N GLU A 7 -0.31 -19.36 17.76
CA GLU A 7 0.56 -18.21 17.55
C GLU A 7 0.88 -18.04 16.06
N ASP A 8 1.06 -19.13 15.31
CA ASP A 8 1.18 -19.06 13.85
C ASP A 8 -0.05 -18.42 13.20
N LEU A 9 -1.25 -18.83 13.63
CA LEU A 9 -2.51 -18.23 13.15
C LEU A 9 -2.61 -16.74 13.52
N ARG A 10 -2.05 -16.33 14.65
CA ARG A 10 -2.00 -14.93 15.06
C ARG A 10 -1.06 -14.12 14.19
N LEU A 11 0.13 -14.63 13.91
CA LEU A 11 1.11 -13.97 13.03
C LEU A 11 0.54 -13.77 11.62
N VAL A 12 -0.03 -14.83 11.03
CA VAL A 12 -0.68 -14.75 9.71
C VAL A 12 -1.81 -13.71 9.70
N ARG A 13 -2.60 -13.63 10.78
CA ARG A 13 -3.65 -12.62 10.92
C ARG A 13 -3.07 -11.20 10.92
N LEU A 14 -2.01 -10.97 11.69
CA LEU A 14 -1.35 -9.67 11.77
C LEU A 14 -0.76 -9.27 10.41
N GLU A 15 -0.04 -10.17 9.74
CA GLU A 15 0.49 -9.93 8.40
C GLU A 15 -0.62 -9.56 7.41
N THR A 16 -1.73 -10.32 7.43
CA THR A 16 -2.89 -10.04 6.58
C THR A 16 -3.48 -8.66 6.86
N GLN A 17 -3.56 -8.23 8.12
CA GLN A 17 -4.03 -6.90 8.49
C GLN A 17 -3.10 -5.81 8.00
N HIS A 18 -1.79 -5.98 8.16
CA HIS A 18 -0.78 -5.04 7.66
C HIS A 18 -0.82 -4.93 6.13
N LEU A 19 -0.94 -6.04 5.41
CA LEU A 19 -1.07 -6.05 3.96
C LEU A 19 -2.32 -5.30 3.50
N LYS A 20 -3.47 -5.53 4.15
CA LYS A 20 -4.73 -4.81 3.86
C LYS A 20 -4.60 -3.31 4.12
N LEU A 21 -3.99 -2.92 5.23
CA LEU A 21 -3.77 -1.50 5.54
C LEU A 21 -2.86 -0.85 4.50
N ARG A 22 -1.73 -1.47 4.18
CA ARG A 22 -0.79 -0.97 3.18
C ARG A 22 -1.45 -0.82 1.82
N SER A 23 -2.18 -1.84 1.36
CA SER A 23 -2.91 -1.80 0.09
C SER A 23 -3.93 -0.65 0.04
N ARG A 24 -4.72 -0.46 1.11
CA ARG A 24 -5.66 0.66 1.21
C ARG A 24 -4.97 2.03 1.14
N HIS A 25 -3.82 2.17 1.82
CA HIS A 25 -3.08 3.43 1.85
C HIS A 25 -2.47 3.74 0.49
N SER A 26 -1.86 2.74 -0.16
CA SER A 26 -1.32 2.88 -1.51
C SER A 26 -2.41 3.26 -2.52
N SER A 27 -3.56 2.58 -2.48
CA SER A 27 -4.69 2.90 -3.36
C SER A 27 -5.23 4.31 -3.13
N ALA A 28 -5.42 4.72 -1.87
CA ALA A 28 -5.88 6.07 -1.56
C ALA A 28 -4.89 7.15 -1.98
N LEU A 29 -3.58 6.90 -1.81
CA LEU A 29 -2.53 7.82 -2.22
C LEU A 29 -2.46 7.96 -3.75
N THR A 30 -2.54 6.85 -4.48
CA THR A 30 -2.59 6.88 -5.95
C THR A 30 -3.79 7.68 -6.44
N HIS A 31 -4.99 7.42 -5.89
CA HIS A 31 -6.20 8.15 -6.25
C HIS A 31 -6.08 9.66 -5.98
N LEU A 32 -5.57 10.04 -4.81
CA LEU A 32 -5.36 11.45 -4.46
C LEU A 32 -4.40 12.14 -5.45
N LEU A 33 -3.34 11.45 -5.87
CA LEU A 33 -2.36 12.00 -6.82
C LEU A 33 -2.88 12.01 -8.26
N GLU A 34 -3.79 11.11 -8.62
CA GLU A 34 -4.54 11.19 -9.88
C GLU A 34 -5.48 12.39 -9.93
N GLU A 35 -6.08 12.79 -8.80
CA GLU A 35 -6.85 14.04 -8.68
C GLU A 35 -5.93 15.27 -8.74
N ARG A 36 -4.73 15.17 -8.15
CA ARG A 36 -3.71 16.22 -8.09
C ARG A 36 -2.67 16.12 -9.22
N LYS A 37 -3.13 16.03 -10.47
CA LYS A 37 -2.23 15.98 -11.66
C LYS A 37 -1.32 17.20 -11.81
N ASP A 38 -1.71 18.32 -11.21
CA ASP A 38 -0.92 19.55 -11.20
C ASP A 38 0.38 19.42 -10.39
N LEU A 39 0.50 18.40 -9.54
CA LEU A 39 1.73 18.10 -8.81
C LEU A 39 2.72 17.26 -9.62
N THR A 40 2.31 16.64 -10.72
CA THR A 40 3.20 15.84 -11.59
C THR A 40 4.21 16.75 -12.30
N GLY A 41 5.48 16.38 -12.28
CA GLY A 41 6.62 17.12 -12.80
C GLY A 41 7.10 18.25 -11.89
N VAL A 42 6.41 18.50 -10.77
CA VAL A 42 6.73 19.57 -9.81
C VAL A 42 7.09 18.99 -8.45
N HIS A 43 6.33 18.00 -7.99
CA HIS A 43 6.50 17.39 -6.68
C HIS A 43 7.09 15.98 -6.82
N ALA A 44 8.32 15.80 -6.33
CA ALA A 44 9.07 14.55 -6.47
C ALA A 44 8.31 13.30 -5.98
N MET A 45 7.48 13.42 -4.92
CA MET A 45 6.67 12.29 -4.47
C MET A 45 5.55 11.92 -5.45
N ALA A 46 4.97 12.91 -6.13
CA ALA A 46 3.94 12.65 -7.14
C ALA A 46 4.57 11.90 -8.31
N ASP A 47 5.73 12.35 -8.78
CA ASP A 47 6.48 11.70 -9.84
C ASP A 47 6.90 10.28 -9.48
N PHE A 48 7.40 10.09 -8.26
CA PHE A 48 7.77 8.78 -7.75
C PHE A 48 6.58 7.81 -7.70
N VAL A 49 5.43 8.25 -7.19
CA VAL A 49 4.24 7.39 -7.13
C VAL A 49 3.70 7.10 -8.52
N THR A 50 3.64 8.10 -9.41
CA THR A 50 3.23 7.90 -10.80
C THR A 50 4.11 6.87 -11.50
N GLU A 51 5.43 6.97 -11.36
CA GLU A 51 6.35 6.01 -11.94
C GLU A 51 6.21 4.63 -11.29
N SER A 52 6.10 4.57 -9.96
CA SER A 52 5.88 3.30 -9.24
C SER A 52 4.62 2.58 -9.70
N VAL A 53 3.51 3.31 -9.89
CA VAL A 53 2.25 2.77 -10.40
C VAL A 53 2.43 2.26 -11.82
N ARG A 54 3.09 3.05 -12.69
CA ARG A 54 3.36 2.69 -14.09
C ARG A 54 4.11 1.35 -14.23
N TRP A 55 5.01 1.03 -13.32
CA TRP A 55 5.74 -0.25 -13.32
C TRP A 55 5.03 -1.39 -12.59
N SER A 56 4.05 -1.08 -11.73
CA SER A 56 3.30 -2.09 -10.97
C SER A 56 2.00 -2.57 -11.62
N ALA A 57 1.53 -1.85 -12.65
CA ALA A 57 0.31 -2.13 -13.40
C ALA A 57 0.50 -3.19 -14.49
#